data_AF-A0A947G4L1-F1
#
_entry.id   AF-A0A947G4L1-F1
#
_cell.length_a   1.000
_cell.length_b   1.000
_cell.length_c   1.000
_cell.angle_alpha   90.00
_cell.angle_beta   90.00
_cell.angle_gamma   90.00
#
_symmetry.space_group_name_H-M   'P 1'
#
loop_
_entity.id
_entity.type
_entity.pdbx_description
1 polymer ?
#
loop_
_entity_poly.entity_id
_entity_poly.type
_entity_poly.pdbx_seq_one_letter_code
_entity_poly.pdbx_strand_id
1 'polypeptide(L)'
;FLVIAVGSALVVGSPAVKTAVGKASPEFASRATTGKFQARMVGGFRMEGAPEVEVVFGDTHAYRARIDRFFVVQKLMQDQRREFSRRVQGSLAVLIKTRRGCPSNDLAPHYYGAHRAAEEFRRLGIEFETHYTAIRTLHRYGESQGLTPDYRWKVKKISKIYRAALTDYREMQVALVDQLDKDLGYRGCKTAKLLNLGEKRAQTPPLAYGRPAKEPRRRRWRRDKPKPVVPASTVTFFVDNRTCKTALNVHADGALLGEVPARKRVAFQTLAGNHALCLIRKGDKQQCGQAGTVRTAYIHDGWAMAMQCRK
;
A
#
# COMPACT_ATOMS: atom_id res chain seq x y z
N PHE A 1 -19.62 -21.53 5.09
CA PHE A 1 -20.64 -21.03 6.01
C PHE A 1 -20.43 -21.73 7.33
N LEU A 2 -19.69 -21.09 8.23
CA LEU A 2 -19.42 -21.60 9.57
C LEU A 2 -20.03 -20.54 10.50
N VAL A 3 -21.15 -20.88 11.13
CA VAL A 3 -21.80 -20.05 12.14
C VAL A 3 -21.13 -20.41 13.46
N ILE A 4 -20.32 -19.50 13.99
CA ILE A 4 -19.81 -19.61 15.36
C ILE A 4 -20.82 -18.90 16.25
N ALA A 5 -21.64 -19.67 16.96
CA ALA A 5 -22.46 -19.17 18.04
C ALA A 5 -21.55 -18.82 19.22
N VAL A 6 -21.44 -17.53 19.54
CA VAL A 6 -20.80 -17.04 20.76
C VAL A 6 -21.90 -16.74 21.76
N GLY A 7 -21.94 -17.53 22.83
CA GLY A 7 -22.82 -17.31 23.97
C GLY A 7 -22.39 -16.05 24.73
N SER A 8 -23.33 -15.12 24.86
CA SER A 8 -23.21 -13.89 25.64
C SER A 8 -23.25 -14.19 27.13
N ALA A 9 -22.25 -13.72 27.88
CA ALA A 9 -22.35 -13.49 29.31
C ALA A 9 -22.02 -12.01 29.57
N LEU A 10 -23.04 -11.27 30.00
CA LEU A 10 -22.97 -9.89 30.48
C LEU A 10 -22.10 -9.79 31.73
N VAL A 11 -21.15 -8.85 31.74
CA VAL A 11 -20.72 -8.19 32.98
C VAL A 11 -20.60 -6.69 32.70
N VAL A 12 -21.44 -5.95 33.40
CA VAL A 12 -21.54 -4.49 33.43
C VAL A 12 -20.43 -3.94 34.35
N GLY A 13 -19.75 -2.88 33.90
CA GLY A 13 -18.82 -2.13 34.75
C GLY A 13 -18.17 -0.95 34.01
N SER A 14 -18.82 0.21 34.03
CA SER A 14 -18.21 1.49 33.61
C SER A 14 -17.60 2.20 34.82
N PRO A 15 -16.36 2.70 34.72
CA PRO A 15 -15.93 3.83 35.53
C PRO A 15 -15.87 5.13 34.71
N ALA A 16 -16.38 6.19 35.32
CA ALA A 16 -16.42 7.56 34.84
C ALA A 16 -15.01 8.13 34.59
N VAL A 17 -14.78 8.66 33.39
CA VAL A 17 -13.59 9.45 33.05
C VAL A 17 -13.94 10.93 33.17
N LYS A 18 -13.26 11.62 34.09
CA LYS A 18 -13.34 13.07 34.31
C LYS A 18 -12.55 13.79 33.21
N THR A 19 -13.23 14.60 32.41
CA THR A 19 -12.64 15.52 31.44
C THR A 19 -12.12 16.77 32.15
N ALA A 20 -10.80 16.99 32.09
CA ALA A 20 -10.18 18.24 32.53
C ALA A 20 -10.21 19.27 31.40
N VAL A 21 -10.81 20.43 31.70
CA VAL A 21 -10.88 21.62 30.84
C VAL A 21 -9.57 22.40 30.97
N GLY A 22 -8.80 22.47 29.89
CA GLY A 22 -7.64 23.36 29.75
C GLY A 22 -8.05 24.72 29.16
N LYS A 23 -7.70 25.80 29.85
CA LYS A 23 -7.96 27.20 29.48
C LYS A 23 -7.03 27.71 28.36
N ALA A 24 -7.58 28.68 27.63
CA ALA A 24 -7.11 29.48 26.50
C ALA A 24 -5.71 30.11 26.58
N SER A 25 -5.17 30.45 25.38
CA SER A 25 -4.88 31.86 25.02
C SER A 25 -4.61 32.05 23.50
N PRO A 26 -4.66 33.30 22.98
CA PRO A 26 -5.16 33.64 21.64
C PRO A 26 -4.07 34.16 20.67
N GLU A 27 -4.53 34.83 19.60
CA GLU A 27 -3.81 35.58 18.54
C GLU A 27 -3.45 34.80 17.28
N PHE A 28 -4.29 34.95 16.24
CA PHE A 28 -3.82 35.43 14.93
C PHE A 28 -4.94 36.21 14.25
N ALA A 29 -4.64 37.48 13.98
CA ALA A 29 -5.54 38.46 13.41
C ALA A 29 -5.89 38.16 11.94
N SER A 30 -7.18 38.23 11.64
CA SER A 30 -7.77 38.24 10.31
C SER A 30 -7.77 39.67 9.74
N ARG A 31 -7.22 39.83 8.54
CA ARG A 31 -7.37 41.04 7.72
C ARG A 31 -8.15 40.66 6.46
N ALA A 32 -9.48 40.82 6.51
CA ALA A 32 -10.33 40.78 5.33
C ALA A 32 -11.37 41.91 5.43
N THR A 33 -11.33 42.75 4.41
CA THR A 33 -12.05 44.00 4.22
C THR A 33 -13.57 43.85 4.19
N THR A 34 -14.21 44.76 4.91
CA THR A 34 -15.64 45.02 5.01
C THR A 34 -16.29 45.39 3.67
N GLY A 35 -17.18 44.53 3.17
CA GLY A 35 -18.32 44.90 2.31
C GLY A 35 -19.61 44.79 3.12
N LYS A 36 -20.32 45.90 3.30
CA LYS A 36 -21.58 45.98 4.07
C LYS A 36 -22.71 45.29 3.30
N PHE A 37 -23.05 44.06 3.67
CA PHE A 37 -24.37 43.47 3.39
C PHE A 37 -25.17 43.51 4.69
N GLN A 38 -26.16 44.40 4.78
CA GLN A 38 -27.17 44.34 5.85
C GLN A 38 -28.19 43.26 5.50
N ALA A 39 -27.89 42.02 5.87
CA ALA A 39 -28.88 40.96 5.91
C ALA A 39 -29.71 41.14 7.19
N ARG A 40 -31.01 41.42 7.03
CA ARG A 40 -32.02 41.29 8.09
C ARG A 40 -31.85 39.93 8.76
N MET A 41 -31.43 39.93 10.03
CA MET A 41 -31.31 38.71 10.83
C MET A 41 -32.70 38.17 11.15
N VAL A 42 -33.18 37.24 10.32
CA VAL A 42 -34.08 36.18 10.76
C VAL A 42 -33.27 35.36 11.77
N GLY A 43 -33.79 35.17 12.99
CA GLY A 43 -33.10 34.46 14.07
C GLY A 43 -32.54 33.13 13.58
N GLY A 44 -31.21 33.08 13.42
CA GLY A 44 -30.51 31.91 12.91
C GLY A 44 -30.65 30.74 13.88
N PHE A 45 -31.06 29.59 13.34
CA PHE A 45 -31.08 28.33 14.07
C PHE A 45 -29.70 28.07 14.70
N ARG A 46 -29.67 27.86 16.03
CA ARG A 46 -28.47 27.41 16.74
C ARG A 46 -28.17 25.97 16.30
N MET A 47 -27.26 25.80 15.35
CA MET A 47 -26.70 24.51 14.99
C MET A 47 -25.67 24.12 16.06
N GLU A 48 -26.04 23.25 17.02
CA GLU A 48 -25.13 22.74 18.06
C GLU A 48 -24.18 21.62 17.56
N GLY A 49 -24.01 21.46 16.25
CA GLY A 49 -23.07 20.51 15.66
C GLY A 49 -22.26 21.18 14.56
N ALA A 50 -20.95 20.93 14.53
CA ALA A 50 -20.14 21.29 13.37
C ALA A 50 -20.77 20.64 12.13
N PRO A 51 -21.03 21.39 11.04
CA PRO A 51 -21.65 20.82 9.85
C PRO A 51 -20.68 19.81 9.21
N GLU A 52 -20.91 18.53 9.46
CA GLU A 52 -20.28 17.45 8.70
C GLU A 52 -21.04 17.30 7.39
N VAL A 53 -20.37 17.56 6.27
CA VAL A 53 -20.94 17.31 4.95
C VAL A 53 -20.98 15.80 4.78
N GLU A 54 -22.15 15.21 5.02
CA GLU A 54 -22.41 13.81 4.71
C GLU A 54 -22.29 13.63 3.19
N VAL A 55 -21.24 12.92 2.77
CA VAL A 55 -20.95 12.73 1.35
C VAL A 55 -22.00 11.75 0.82
N VAL A 56 -22.93 12.24 0.00
CA VAL A 56 -24.04 11.46 -0.60
C VAL A 56 -23.56 10.23 -1.39
N PHE A 57 -22.30 10.25 -1.81
CA PHE A 57 -21.56 9.12 -2.35
C PHE A 57 -20.47 8.75 -1.36
N GLY A 58 -20.39 7.49 -0.94
CA GLY A 58 -19.57 7.06 0.19
C GLY A 58 -18.13 7.56 0.16
N ASP A 59 -17.49 7.59 1.33
CA ASP A 59 -16.11 8.06 1.46
C ASP A 59 -15.12 7.18 0.66
N THR A 60 -14.86 7.59 -0.57
CA THR A 60 -13.94 6.92 -1.49
C THR A 60 -12.52 6.84 -0.92
N HIS A 61 -12.14 7.78 -0.05
CA HIS A 61 -10.83 7.82 0.58
C HIS A 61 -10.71 6.74 1.66
N ALA A 62 -11.73 6.62 2.53
CA ALA A 62 -11.82 5.51 3.48
C ALA A 62 -11.88 4.15 2.78
N TYR A 63 -12.59 4.05 1.64
CA TYR A 63 -12.63 2.81 0.88
C TYR A 63 -11.25 2.43 0.31
N ARG A 64 -10.52 3.39 -0.28
CA ARG A 64 -9.12 3.17 -0.71
C ARG A 64 -8.23 2.72 0.44
N ALA A 65 -8.32 3.38 1.58
CA ALA A 65 -7.53 3.03 2.76
C ALA A 65 -7.78 1.57 3.22
N ARG A 66 -9.04 1.10 3.17
CA ARG A 66 -9.37 -0.31 3.46
C ARG A 66 -8.74 -1.28 2.46
N ILE A 67 -8.76 -0.93 1.16
CA ILE A 67 -8.12 -1.74 0.11
C ILE A 67 -6.62 -1.81 0.35
N ASP A 68 -5.96 -0.68 0.63
CA ASP A 68 -4.52 -0.66 0.88
C ASP A 68 -4.15 -1.47 2.13
N ARG A 69 -4.93 -1.32 3.22
CA ARG A 69 -4.72 -2.10 4.44
C ARG A 69 -4.86 -3.60 4.21
N PHE A 70 -5.82 -4.04 3.38
CA PHE A 70 -5.96 -5.44 2.99
C PHE A 70 -4.68 -5.99 2.34
N PHE A 71 -4.06 -5.26 1.42
CA PHE A 71 -2.80 -5.69 0.78
C PHE A 71 -1.60 -5.65 1.71
N VAL A 72 -1.56 -4.71 2.66
CA VAL A 72 -0.53 -4.68 3.71
C VAL A 72 -0.63 -5.93 4.58
N VAL A 73 -1.83 -6.26 5.07
CA VAL A 73 -2.06 -7.46 5.90
C VAL A 73 -1.77 -8.74 5.10
N GLN A 74 -2.16 -8.81 3.83
CA GLN A 74 -1.82 -9.93 2.95
C GLN A 74 -0.30 -10.16 2.89
N LYS A 75 0.50 -9.09 2.73
CA LYS A 75 1.95 -9.19 2.67
C LYS A 75 2.51 -9.76 3.98
N LEU A 76 2.04 -9.25 5.11
CA LEU A 76 2.43 -9.74 6.44
C LEU A 76 2.08 -11.22 6.63
N MET A 77 0.90 -11.65 6.19
CA MET A 77 0.52 -13.08 6.20
C MET A 77 1.47 -13.93 5.36
N GLN A 78 1.84 -13.47 4.15
CA GLN A 78 2.80 -14.19 3.31
C GLN A 78 4.22 -14.24 3.92
N ASP A 79 4.63 -13.21 4.66
CA ASP A 79 5.87 -13.23 5.44
C ASP A 79 5.81 -14.29 6.56
N GLN A 80 4.70 -14.36 7.30
CA GLN A 80 4.50 -15.37 8.35
C GLN A 80 4.45 -16.79 7.77
N ARG A 81 3.81 -16.99 6.63
CA ARG A 81 3.82 -18.29 5.92
C ARG A 81 5.24 -18.73 5.56
N ARG A 82 6.07 -17.82 5.03
CA ARG A 82 7.48 -18.11 4.71
C ARG A 82 8.32 -18.41 5.96
N GLU A 83 8.09 -17.70 7.06
CA GLU A 83 8.75 -18.00 8.34
C GLU A 83 8.32 -19.39 8.85
N PHE A 84 7.02 -19.68 8.83
CA PHE A 84 6.47 -20.98 9.20
C PHE A 84 7.13 -22.12 8.39
N SER A 85 7.15 -22.04 7.06
CA SER A 85 7.75 -23.08 6.22
C SER A 85 9.22 -23.30 6.54
N ARG A 86 10.01 -22.23 6.76
CA ARG A 86 11.42 -22.34 7.15
C ARG A 86 11.60 -23.02 8.51
N ARG A 87 10.71 -22.74 9.47
CA ARG A 87 10.75 -23.33 10.81
C ARG A 87 10.35 -24.79 10.83
N VAL A 88 9.34 -25.18 10.04
CA VAL A 88 8.96 -26.58 9.85
C VAL A 88 10.11 -27.36 9.20
N GLN A 89 10.70 -26.84 8.12
CA GLN A 89 11.86 -27.46 7.47
C GLN A 89 13.05 -27.59 8.43
N GLY A 90 13.31 -26.58 9.26
CA GLY A 90 14.33 -26.64 10.31
C GLY A 90 14.05 -27.75 11.34
N SER A 91 12.79 -27.90 11.74
CA SER A 91 12.37 -28.97 12.66
C SER A 91 12.61 -30.35 12.05
N LEU A 92 12.17 -30.57 10.81
CA LEU A 92 12.38 -31.82 10.08
C LEU A 92 13.87 -32.12 9.88
N ALA A 93 14.69 -31.12 9.56
CA ALA A 93 16.14 -31.29 9.42
C ALA A 93 16.81 -31.75 10.72
N VAL A 94 16.36 -31.27 11.88
CA VAL A 94 16.83 -31.75 13.19
C VAL A 94 16.40 -33.20 13.42
N LEU A 95 15.13 -33.54 13.12
CA LEU A 95 14.60 -34.89 13.29
C LEU A 95 15.30 -35.93 12.38
N ILE A 96 15.70 -35.53 11.17
CA ILE A 96 16.45 -36.41 10.25
C ILE A 96 17.84 -36.72 10.80
N LYS A 97 18.51 -35.74 11.43
CA LYS A 97 19.84 -35.92 12.02
C LYS A 97 19.80 -36.79 13.27
N THR A 98 18.75 -36.70 14.08
CA THR A 98 18.62 -37.46 15.33
C THR A 98 17.80 -38.73 15.12
N ARG A 99 18.48 -39.88 14.98
CA ARG A 99 17.82 -41.16 14.74
C ARG A 99 17.05 -41.75 15.93
N ARG A 100 17.40 -41.38 17.17
CA ARG A 100 16.80 -41.92 18.40
C ARG A 100 16.56 -40.83 19.44
N GLY A 101 15.42 -40.90 20.12
CA GLY A 101 15.02 -39.98 21.18
C GLY A 101 14.61 -38.59 20.66
N CYS A 102 14.25 -37.72 21.61
CA CYS A 102 13.81 -36.36 21.31
C CYS A 102 14.96 -35.35 21.51
N PRO A 103 15.49 -34.72 20.44
CA PRO A 103 16.51 -33.66 20.56
C PRO A 103 15.88 -32.33 21.00
N SER A 104 15.33 -32.28 22.22
CA SER A 104 14.49 -31.17 22.67
C SER A 104 15.18 -29.80 22.59
N ASN A 105 16.49 -29.75 22.81
CA ASN A 105 17.25 -28.51 22.80
C ASN A 105 17.37 -27.90 21.40
N ASP A 106 17.68 -28.70 20.38
CA ASP A 106 17.86 -28.18 19.01
C ASP A 106 16.53 -27.99 18.30
N LEU A 107 15.55 -28.84 18.62
CA LEU A 107 14.22 -28.83 18.03
C LEU A 107 13.33 -27.70 18.55
N ALA A 108 13.37 -27.39 19.85
CA ALA A 108 12.50 -26.40 20.49
C ALA A 108 12.43 -25.04 19.77
N PRO A 109 13.54 -24.37 19.39
CA PRO A 109 13.46 -23.06 18.72
C PRO A 109 12.80 -23.12 17.33
N HIS A 110 12.90 -24.25 16.63
CA HIS A 110 12.25 -24.42 15.33
C HIS A 110 10.76 -24.68 15.51
N TYR A 111 10.39 -25.62 16.39
CA TYR A 111 8.99 -25.94 16.65
C TYR A 111 8.21 -24.76 17.23
N TYR A 112 8.76 -24.09 18.26
CA TYR A 112 8.14 -22.90 18.83
C TYR A 112 8.01 -21.77 17.81
N GLY A 113 9.04 -21.55 16.98
CA GLY A 113 8.99 -20.56 15.90
C GLY A 113 7.90 -20.86 14.86
N ALA A 114 7.71 -22.13 14.49
CA ALA A 114 6.63 -22.54 13.60
C ALA A 114 5.26 -22.28 14.23
N HIS A 115 5.06 -22.69 15.49
CA HIS A 115 3.80 -22.47 16.22
C HIS A 115 3.47 -20.97 16.33
N ARG A 116 4.46 -20.14 16.70
CA ARG A 116 4.28 -18.68 16.80
C ARG A 116 3.93 -18.05 15.46
N ALA A 117 4.60 -18.44 14.38
CA ALA A 117 4.31 -17.94 13.04
C ALA A 117 2.90 -18.34 12.57
N ALA A 118 2.44 -19.56 12.91
CA ALA A 118 1.08 -20.01 12.62
C ALA A 118 0.02 -19.22 13.41
N GLU A 119 0.24 -18.98 14.71
CA GLU A 119 -0.66 -18.15 15.53
C GLU A 119 -0.71 -16.71 15.03
N GLU A 120 0.43 -16.13 14.67
CA GLU A 120 0.46 -14.77 14.12
C GLU A 120 -0.22 -14.69 12.75
N PHE A 121 -0.07 -15.70 11.89
CA PHE A 121 -0.81 -15.81 10.65
C PHE A 121 -2.33 -15.86 10.91
N ARG A 122 -2.77 -16.63 11.91
CA ARG A 122 -4.18 -16.72 12.31
C ARG A 122 -4.70 -15.37 12.83
N ARG A 123 -3.93 -14.69 13.69
CA ARG A 123 -4.26 -13.35 14.21
C ARG A 123 -4.42 -12.33 13.08
N LEU A 124 -3.47 -12.30 12.14
CA LEU A 124 -3.54 -11.44 10.95
C LEU A 124 -4.74 -11.82 10.05
N GLY A 125 -5.10 -13.11 10.00
CA GLY A 125 -6.27 -13.61 9.29
C GLY A 125 -7.59 -12.97 9.72
N ILE A 126 -7.75 -12.65 11.01
CA ILE A 126 -8.95 -11.97 11.54
C ILE A 126 -9.04 -10.54 11.00
N GLU A 127 -7.93 -9.79 11.03
CA GLU A 127 -7.85 -8.44 10.45
C GLU A 127 -8.09 -8.49 8.93
N PHE A 128 -7.52 -9.49 8.26
CA PHE A 128 -7.67 -9.72 6.83
C PHE A 128 -9.12 -9.99 6.43
N GLU A 129 -9.84 -10.83 7.17
CA GLU A 129 -11.27 -11.12 6.96
C GLU A 129 -12.14 -9.88 7.22
N THR A 130 -11.81 -9.09 8.25
CA THR A 130 -12.50 -7.83 8.54
C THR A 130 -12.43 -6.86 7.36
N HIS A 131 -11.25 -6.69 6.77
CA HIS A 131 -11.11 -5.84 5.57
C HIS A 131 -11.77 -6.46 4.34
N TYR A 132 -11.65 -7.78 4.15
CA TYR A 132 -12.29 -8.48 3.03
C TYR A 132 -13.80 -8.29 3.02
N THR A 133 -14.46 -8.54 4.16
CA THR A 133 -15.91 -8.45 4.30
C THR A 133 -16.39 -7.01 4.07
N ALA A 134 -15.70 -6.02 4.65
CA ALA A 134 -16.00 -4.61 4.42
C ALA A 134 -15.88 -4.20 2.95
N ILE A 135 -14.78 -4.57 2.28
CA ILE A 135 -14.57 -4.27 0.85
C ILE A 135 -15.64 -4.94 0.00
N ARG A 136 -15.98 -6.20 0.29
CA ARG A 136 -17.03 -6.93 -0.44
C ARG A 136 -18.40 -6.27 -0.27
N THR A 137 -18.73 -5.80 0.94
CA THR A 137 -19.98 -5.10 1.21
C THR A 137 -20.04 -3.76 0.48
N LEU A 138 -19.00 -2.93 0.57
CA LEU A 138 -18.92 -1.65 -0.16
C LEU A 138 -18.98 -1.85 -1.68
N HIS A 139 -18.30 -2.88 -2.20
CA HIS A 139 -18.39 -3.23 -3.62
C HIS A 139 -19.82 -3.58 -4.05
N ARG A 140 -20.57 -4.31 -3.23
CA ARG A 140 -21.99 -4.65 -3.50
C ARG A 140 -22.88 -3.42 -3.54
N TYR A 141 -22.59 -2.39 -2.74
CA TYR A 141 -23.30 -1.12 -2.76
C TYR A 141 -22.90 -0.20 -3.93
N GLY A 142 -22.01 -0.63 -4.81
CA GLY A 142 -21.62 0.15 -5.99
C GLY A 142 -20.51 1.18 -5.73
N GLU A 143 -20.00 1.30 -4.50
CA GLU A 143 -18.93 2.25 -4.12
C GLU A 143 -17.65 2.11 -4.95
N SER A 144 -17.44 0.94 -5.57
CA SER A 144 -16.31 0.72 -6.47
C SER A 144 -16.38 1.54 -7.76
N GLN A 145 -17.52 2.12 -8.12
CA GLN A 145 -17.67 2.96 -9.31
C GLN A 145 -16.92 4.30 -9.17
N GLY A 146 -16.81 4.83 -7.94
CA GLY A 146 -16.05 6.05 -7.63
C GLY A 146 -14.52 5.84 -7.51
N LEU A 147 -14.04 4.60 -7.64
CA LEU A 147 -12.62 4.28 -7.57
C LEU A 147 -11.91 4.47 -8.93
N THR A 148 -10.62 4.79 -8.89
CA THR A 148 -9.79 4.83 -10.10
C THR A 148 -9.69 3.43 -10.74
N PRO A 149 -9.41 3.32 -12.05
CA PRO A 149 -9.28 2.03 -12.73
C PRO A 149 -8.34 1.02 -12.04
N ASP A 150 -7.21 1.48 -11.50
CA ASP A 150 -6.26 0.65 -10.74
C ASP A 150 -6.91 -0.02 -9.52
N TYR A 151 -7.62 0.75 -8.69
CA TYR A 151 -8.29 0.22 -7.50
C TYR A 151 -9.47 -0.69 -7.86
N ARG A 152 -10.18 -0.41 -8.95
CA ARG A 152 -11.23 -1.33 -9.43
C ARG A 152 -10.65 -2.69 -9.81
N TRP A 153 -9.47 -2.73 -10.42
CA TRP A 153 -8.75 -3.98 -10.67
C TRP A 153 -8.33 -4.68 -9.39
N LYS A 154 -7.81 -3.95 -8.39
CA LYS A 154 -7.48 -4.49 -7.06
C LYS A 154 -8.70 -5.15 -6.41
N VAL A 155 -9.86 -4.49 -6.40
CA VAL A 155 -11.11 -5.03 -5.84
C VAL A 155 -11.51 -6.35 -6.51
N LYS A 156 -11.41 -6.46 -7.84
CA LYS A 156 -11.67 -7.72 -8.56
C LYS A 156 -10.73 -8.85 -8.11
N LYS A 157 -9.47 -8.52 -7.78
CA LYS A 157 -8.45 -9.50 -7.39
C LYS A 157 -8.60 -10.00 -5.95
N ILE A 158 -9.16 -9.19 -5.06
CA ILE A 158 -9.26 -9.47 -3.61
C ILE A 158 -9.89 -10.83 -3.30
N SER A 159 -10.99 -11.20 -3.98
CA SER A 159 -11.66 -12.49 -3.76
C SER A 159 -10.76 -13.70 -4.06
N LYS A 160 -9.90 -13.60 -5.08
CA LYS A 160 -8.94 -14.67 -5.40
C LYS A 160 -7.86 -14.78 -4.33
N ILE A 161 -7.33 -13.65 -3.87
CA ILE A 161 -6.31 -13.59 -2.82
C ILE A 161 -6.87 -14.15 -1.51
N TYR A 162 -8.11 -13.80 -1.16
CA TYR A 162 -8.76 -14.29 0.04
C TYR A 162 -8.89 -15.82 0.06
N ARG A 163 -9.36 -16.42 -1.04
CA ARG A 163 -9.43 -17.88 -1.16
C ARG A 163 -8.06 -18.55 -1.05
N ALA A 164 -7.03 -17.96 -1.67
CA ALA A 164 -5.67 -18.48 -1.56
C ALA A 164 -5.16 -18.46 -0.10
N ALA A 165 -5.43 -17.39 0.65
CA ALA A 165 -5.06 -17.30 2.06
C ALA A 165 -5.77 -18.35 2.94
N LEU A 166 -7.03 -18.68 2.62
CA LEU A 166 -7.75 -19.77 3.31
C LEU A 166 -7.16 -21.15 3.01
N THR A 167 -6.70 -21.37 1.78
CA THR A 167 -5.97 -22.60 1.43
C THR A 167 -4.64 -22.66 2.17
N ASP A 168 -3.85 -21.58 2.15
CA ASP A 168 -2.57 -21.48 2.86
C ASP A 168 -2.74 -21.79 4.37
N TYR A 169 -3.80 -21.27 5.00
CA TYR A 169 -4.11 -21.56 6.40
C TYR A 169 -4.33 -23.06 6.66
N ARG A 170 -5.12 -23.73 5.81
CA ARG A 170 -5.39 -25.17 5.95
C ARG A 170 -4.12 -25.98 5.75
N GLU A 171 -3.30 -25.63 4.76
CA GLU A 171 -2.01 -26.29 4.51
C GLU A 171 -1.08 -26.14 5.72
N MET A 172 -1.03 -24.95 6.34
CA MET A 172 -0.23 -24.72 7.54
C MET A 172 -0.72 -25.55 8.73
N GLN A 173 -2.03 -25.67 8.93
CA GLN A 173 -2.60 -26.51 9.98
C GLN A 173 -2.26 -27.99 9.78
N VAL A 174 -2.41 -28.51 8.56
CA VAL A 174 -2.06 -29.90 8.23
C VAL A 174 -0.56 -30.14 8.44
N ALA A 175 0.29 -29.22 7.98
CA ALA A 175 1.74 -29.36 8.16
C ALA A 175 2.16 -29.36 9.65
N LEU A 176 1.53 -28.53 10.48
CA LEU A 176 1.88 -28.43 11.90
C LEU A 176 1.29 -29.58 12.72
N VAL A 177 -0.03 -29.78 12.67
CA VAL A 177 -0.76 -30.70 13.55
C VAL A 177 -0.76 -32.12 12.99
N ASP A 178 -0.98 -32.28 11.69
CA ASP A 178 -1.12 -33.62 11.12
C ASP A 178 0.20 -34.28 10.77
N GLN A 179 1.22 -33.52 10.42
CA GLN A 179 2.53 -34.05 10.02
C GLN A 179 3.54 -33.90 11.15
N LEU A 180 3.87 -32.66 11.53
CA LEU A 180 4.95 -32.42 12.48
C LEU A 180 4.63 -32.96 13.88
N ASP A 181 3.44 -32.70 14.44
CA ASP A 181 3.10 -33.20 15.78
C ASP A 181 3.06 -34.74 15.84
N LYS A 182 2.65 -35.42 14.76
CA LYS A 182 2.69 -36.89 14.69
C LYS A 182 4.12 -37.42 14.64
N ASP A 183 4.99 -36.80 13.84
CA ASP A 183 6.42 -37.14 13.80
C ASP A 183 7.08 -36.92 15.17
N LEU A 184 6.73 -35.84 15.87
CA LEU A 184 7.21 -35.56 17.22
C LEU A 184 6.69 -36.59 18.23
N GLY A 185 5.42 -36.96 18.15
CA GLY A 185 4.81 -38.00 18.96
C GLY A 185 5.52 -39.35 18.79
N TYR A 186 5.80 -39.75 17.54
CA TYR A 186 6.54 -40.98 17.23
C TYR A 186 7.96 -40.99 17.83
N ARG A 187 8.60 -39.82 17.95
CA ARG A 187 9.92 -39.65 18.58
C ARG A 187 9.87 -39.52 20.11
N GLY A 188 8.67 -39.55 20.72
CA GLY A 188 8.47 -39.35 22.15
C GLY A 188 8.69 -37.90 22.61
N CYS A 189 8.68 -36.94 21.69
CA CYS A 189 8.78 -35.53 22.01
C CYS A 189 7.46 -35.00 22.59
N LYS A 190 7.49 -34.46 23.81
CA LYS A 190 6.34 -33.75 24.39
C LYS A 190 6.26 -32.33 23.85
N THR A 191 5.27 -32.03 23.00
CA THR A 191 5.08 -30.72 22.35
C THR A 191 5.01 -29.57 23.36
N ALA A 192 4.26 -29.73 24.45
CA ALA A 192 4.17 -28.74 25.53
C ALA A 192 5.55 -28.39 26.14
N LYS A 193 6.45 -29.37 26.29
CA LYS A 193 7.82 -29.13 26.77
C LYS A 193 8.63 -28.33 25.75
N LEU A 194 8.48 -28.62 24.45
CA LEU A 194 9.16 -27.91 23.38
C LEU A 194 8.70 -26.45 23.29
N LEU A 195 7.40 -26.18 23.43
CA LEU A 195 6.86 -24.83 23.47
C LEU A 195 7.43 -24.03 24.64
N ASN A 196 7.40 -24.59 25.85
CA ASN A 196 7.94 -23.92 27.04
C ASN A 196 9.47 -23.68 26.94
N LEU A 197 10.22 -24.63 26.39
CA LEU A 197 11.67 -24.46 26.17
C LEU A 197 11.97 -23.42 25.10
N GLY A 198 11.20 -23.41 24.01
CA GLY A 198 11.34 -22.45 22.92
C GLY A 198 10.97 -21.03 23.36
N GLU A 199 9.91 -20.88 24.15
CA GLU A 199 9.50 -19.60 24.73
C GLU A 199 10.57 -19.02 25.65
N LYS A 200 11.10 -19.82 26.59
CA LYS A 200 12.20 -19.39 27.48
C LYS A 200 13.41 -18.88 26.69
N ARG A 201 13.76 -19.58 25.60
CA ARG A 201 14.86 -19.15 24.71
C ARG A 201 14.53 -17.91 23.89
N ALA A 202 13.28 -17.72 23.48
CA ALA A 202 12.85 -16.53 22.74
C ALA A 202 12.80 -15.28 23.64
N GLN A 203 12.50 -15.46 24.93
CA GLN A 203 12.51 -14.39 25.93
C GLN A 203 13.93 -14.03 26.38
N THR A 204 14.86 -14.99 26.30
CA THR A 204 16.27 -14.69 26.52
C THR A 204 16.70 -13.77 25.38
N PRO A 205 17.00 -12.48 25.66
CA PRO A 205 17.55 -11.60 24.64
C PRO A 205 18.74 -12.35 24.06
N PRO A 206 18.95 -12.33 22.73
CA PRO A 206 20.17 -12.90 22.18
C PRO A 206 21.31 -12.29 22.98
N LEU A 207 21.96 -13.11 23.82
CA LEU A 207 23.13 -12.69 24.57
C LEU A 207 23.97 -11.98 23.54
N ALA A 208 24.34 -10.73 23.82
CA ALA A 208 25.10 -9.87 22.93
C ALA A 208 26.51 -10.45 22.77
N TYR A 209 26.59 -11.66 22.24
CA TYR A 209 27.80 -12.37 21.91
C TYR A 209 28.39 -11.60 20.75
N GLY A 210 29.51 -10.95 21.05
CA GLY A 210 30.53 -10.50 20.12
C GLY A 210 29.98 -9.86 18.85
N ARG A 211 30.09 -8.53 18.78
CA ARG A 211 30.20 -7.72 17.55
C ARG A 211 30.12 -8.59 16.31
N PRO A 212 28.98 -8.62 15.58
CA PRO A 212 28.66 -9.65 14.60
C PRO A 212 29.90 -9.95 13.77
N ALA A 213 30.34 -11.22 13.75
CA ALA A 213 31.45 -11.68 12.94
C ALA A 213 31.35 -10.97 11.60
N LYS A 214 32.29 -10.04 11.33
CA LYS A 214 32.22 -8.99 10.29
C LYS A 214 31.39 -9.54 9.14
N GLU A 215 30.13 -9.11 9.07
CA GLU A 215 29.11 -9.57 8.13
C GLU A 215 29.83 -9.88 6.82
N PRO A 216 29.95 -11.17 6.42
CA PRO A 216 31.01 -11.65 5.53
C PRO A 216 31.00 -10.76 4.33
N ARG A 217 31.93 -9.78 4.29
CA ARG A 217 31.77 -8.48 3.62
C ARG A 217 30.85 -8.75 2.47
N ARG A 218 29.53 -8.49 2.64
CA ARG A 218 28.56 -8.79 1.57
C ARG A 218 29.29 -8.26 0.39
N ARG A 219 29.72 -9.11 -0.56
CA ARG A 219 30.47 -8.63 -1.72
C ARG A 219 29.59 -7.49 -2.12
N ARG A 220 30.04 -6.24 -1.90
CA ARG A 220 29.27 -5.09 -2.34
C ARG A 220 29.15 -5.52 -3.77
N TRP A 221 27.94 -5.91 -4.18
CA TRP A 221 27.58 -5.95 -5.58
C TRP A 221 28.22 -4.67 -6.02
N ARG A 222 29.36 -4.81 -6.70
CA ARG A 222 30.28 -3.70 -6.94
C ARG A 222 29.32 -2.68 -7.42
N ARG A 223 29.07 -1.63 -6.62
CA ARG A 223 27.98 -0.68 -6.88
C ARG A 223 28.21 -0.41 -8.35
N ASP A 224 27.34 -0.94 -9.23
CA ASP A 224 27.73 -1.12 -10.63
C ASP A 224 28.25 0.25 -10.99
N LYS A 225 29.56 0.35 -11.31
CA LYS A 225 30.21 1.66 -11.51
C LYS A 225 29.17 2.46 -12.26
N PRO A 226 28.66 3.59 -11.70
CA PRO A 226 27.41 4.21 -12.15
C PRO A 226 27.44 4.10 -13.66
N LYS A 227 26.56 3.24 -14.21
CA LYS A 227 26.64 2.86 -15.62
C LYS A 227 26.87 4.17 -16.35
N PRO A 228 27.94 4.29 -17.18
CA PRO A 228 28.27 5.57 -17.80
C PRO A 228 26.96 6.13 -18.28
N VAL A 229 26.60 7.33 -17.81
CA VAL A 229 25.30 7.95 -18.10
C VAL A 229 25.18 7.86 -19.61
N VAL A 230 24.42 6.87 -20.07
CA VAL A 230 24.24 6.66 -21.49
C VAL A 230 23.54 7.94 -21.89
N PRO A 231 24.12 8.77 -22.77
CA PRO A 231 23.48 10.01 -23.17
C PRO A 231 22.05 9.65 -23.54
N ALA A 232 21.09 10.29 -22.84
CA ALA A 232 19.68 9.95 -23.01
C ALA A 232 19.41 9.98 -24.52
N SER A 233 18.96 8.84 -25.05
CA SER A 233 18.80 8.69 -26.49
C SER A 233 17.90 9.80 -26.98
N THR A 234 18.37 10.59 -27.95
CA THR A 234 17.54 11.56 -28.65
C THR A 234 16.43 10.78 -29.35
N VAL A 235 15.19 11.07 -28.98
CA VAL A 235 13.98 10.44 -29.53
C VAL A 235 13.19 11.45 -30.33
N THR A 236 12.50 10.96 -31.36
CA THR A 236 11.65 11.80 -32.21
C THR A 236 10.20 11.66 -31.75
N PHE A 237 9.53 12.79 -31.57
CA PHE A 237 8.10 12.84 -31.26
C PHE A 237 7.36 13.78 -32.22
N PHE A 238 6.04 13.62 -32.32
CA PHE A 238 5.23 14.34 -33.28
C PHE A 238 4.18 15.22 -32.60
N VAL A 239 4.00 16.43 -33.11
CA VAL A 239 2.91 17.32 -32.72
C VAL A 239 1.99 17.49 -33.92
N ASP A 240 0.74 17.06 -33.76
CA ASP A 240 -0.30 17.14 -34.79
C ASP A 240 -1.20 18.35 -34.54
N ASN A 241 -1.11 19.33 -35.45
CA ASN A 241 -1.90 20.56 -35.45
C ASN A 241 -2.88 20.62 -36.63
N ARG A 242 -3.26 19.47 -37.20
CA ARG A 242 -4.13 19.38 -38.39
C ARG A 242 -5.52 20.00 -38.20
N THR A 243 -6.03 20.00 -36.97
CA THR A 243 -7.38 20.47 -36.62
C THR A 243 -7.45 21.99 -36.39
N CYS A 244 -6.31 22.65 -36.16
CA CYS A 244 -6.26 24.05 -35.77
C CYS A 244 -5.91 24.96 -36.95
N LYS A 245 -6.48 26.18 -36.94
CA LYS A 245 -6.23 27.23 -37.95
C LYS A 245 -5.02 28.10 -37.65
N THR A 246 -4.52 28.08 -36.41
CA THR A 246 -3.37 28.87 -35.96
C THR A 246 -2.13 27.99 -35.80
N ALA A 247 -0.96 28.59 -36.01
CA ALA A 247 0.31 27.92 -35.73
C ALA A 247 0.56 27.83 -34.22
N LEU A 248 1.42 26.90 -33.81
CA LEU A 248 1.77 26.64 -32.41
C LEU A 248 3.28 26.71 -32.19
N ASN A 249 3.71 27.32 -31.09
CA ASN A 249 5.06 27.21 -30.58
C ASN A 249 5.16 26.04 -29.61
N VAL A 250 6.14 25.17 -29.82
CA VAL A 250 6.38 23.97 -29.01
C VAL A 250 7.56 24.23 -28.11
N HIS A 251 7.35 24.12 -26.80
CA HIS A 251 8.42 24.18 -25.81
C HIS A 251 8.55 22.86 -25.08
N ALA A 252 9.79 22.44 -24.82
CA ALA A 252 10.12 21.32 -23.93
C ALA A 252 11.06 21.82 -22.83
N ASP A 253 10.68 21.59 -21.59
CA ASP A 253 11.40 22.02 -20.38
C ASP A 253 11.75 23.53 -20.38
N GLY A 254 10.85 24.34 -20.94
CA GLY A 254 11.02 25.79 -21.07
C GLY A 254 11.77 26.25 -22.33
N ALA A 255 12.51 25.36 -23.01
CA ALA A 255 13.21 25.68 -24.25
C ALA A 255 12.26 25.61 -25.46
N LEU A 256 12.31 26.62 -26.34
CA LEU A 256 11.56 26.62 -27.60
C LEU A 256 12.22 25.65 -28.58
N LEU A 257 11.48 24.60 -28.98
CA LEU A 257 11.95 23.62 -29.98
C LEU A 257 11.65 24.08 -31.41
N GLY A 258 10.51 24.75 -31.62
CA GLY A 258 10.13 25.30 -32.92
C GLY A 258 8.63 25.54 -33.07
N GLU A 259 8.22 25.80 -34.31
CA GLU A 259 6.83 26.12 -34.67
C GLU A 259 6.18 24.98 -35.46
N VAL A 260 4.92 24.68 -35.14
CA VAL A 260 4.04 23.78 -35.90
C VAL A 260 3.06 24.64 -36.69
N PRO A 261 3.18 24.72 -38.03
CA PRO A 261 2.25 25.49 -38.83
C PRO A 261 0.80 25.00 -38.66
N ALA A 262 -0.15 25.89 -38.96
CA ALA A 262 -1.56 25.53 -39.00
C ALA A 262 -1.80 24.37 -39.97
N ARG A 263 -2.71 23.46 -39.59
CA ARG A 263 -3.12 22.29 -40.40
C ARG A 263 -1.99 21.31 -40.76
N LYS A 264 -0.84 21.36 -40.09
CA LYS A 264 0.30 20.46 -40.34
C LYS A 264 0.61 19.60 -39.12
N ARG A 265 1.36 18.52 -39.36
CA ARG A 265 2.00 17.69 -38.34
C ARG A 265 3.51 17.80 -38.52
N VAL A 266 4.25 18.05 -37.45
CA VAL A 266 5.70 18.26 -37.47
C VAL A 266 6.35 17.36 -36.43
N ALA A 267 7.57 16.91 -36.71
CA ALA A 267 8.39 16.11 -35.82
C ALA A 267 9.42 16.98 -35.08
N PHE A 268 9.67 16.68 -33.82
CA PHE A 268 10.69 17.32 -33.00
C PHE A 268 11.56 16.24 -32.33
N GLN A 269 12.79 16.61 -31.97
CA GLN A 269 13.70 15.74 -31.24
C GLN A 269 13.92 16.28 -29.84
N THR A 270 13.94 15.38 -28.86
CA THR A 270 14.25 15.67 -27.46
C THR A 270 14.86 14.43 -26.81
N LEU A 271 15.27 14.51 -25.55
CA LEU A 271 15.73 13.34 -24.80
C LEU A 271 14.55 12.43 -24.47
N ALA A 272 14.79 11.12 -24.29
CA ALA A 272 13.76 10.22 -23.78
C ALA A 272 13.55 10.45 -22.28
N GLY A 273 12.29 10.54 -21.84
CA GLY A 273 11.97 10.68 -20.41
C GLY A 273 10.76 11.56 -20.12
N ASN A 274 10.63 11.96 -18.84
CA ASN A 274 9.59 12.89 -18.41
C ASN A 274 9.97 14.32 -18.78
N HIS A 275 9.14 14.98 -19.57
CA HIS A 275 9.34 16.36 -20.00
C HIS A 275 8.12 17.22 -19.67
N ALA A 276 8.37 18.50 -19.40
CA ALA A 276 7.35 19.54 -19.28
C ALA A 276 7.13 20.18 -20.65
N LEU A 277 5.98 19.89 -21.27
CA LEU A 277 5.65 20.36 -22.61
C LEU A 277 4.66 21.52 -22.55
N CYS A 278 4.92 22.57 -23.33
CA CYS A 278 3.99 23.67 -23.56
C CYS A 278 3.69 23.82 -25.05
N LEU A 279 2.41 23.91 -25.39
CA LEU A 279 1.94 24.22 -26.74
C LEU A 279 1.18 25.54 -26.70
N ILE A 280 1.78 26.60 -27.25
CA ILE A 280 1.26 27.97 -27.17
C ILE A 280 0.84 28.41 -28.57
N ARG A 281 -0.36 28.97 -28.75
CA ARG A 281 -0.76 29.46 -30.08
C ARG A 281 0.03 30.72 -30.42
N LYS A 282 0.43 30.82 -31.69
CA LYS A 282 1.11 32.00 -32.20
C LYS A 282 0.18 33.21 -32.09
N GLY A 283 0.57 34.20 -31.28
CA GLY A 283 -0.21 35.38 -30.96
C GLY A 283 -0.79 35.42 -29.54
N ASP A 284 -0.76 34.30 -28.80
CA ASP A 284 -1.16 34.29 -27.40
C ASP A 284 -0.08 34.98 -26.54
N LYS A 285 -0.50 35.80 -25.57
CA LYS A 285 0.40 36.47 -24.61
C LYS A 285 0.88 35.55 -23.48
N GLN A 286 0.42 34.31 -23.45
CA GLN A 286 0.78 33.34 -22.43
C GLN A 286 2.21 32.81 -22.66
N GLN A 287 2.96 32.65 -21.56
CA GLN A 287 4.31 32.09 -21.59
C GLN A 287 4.30 30.65 -21.09
N CYS A 288 5.25 29.83 -21.57
CA CYS A 288 5.43 28.48 -21.07
C CYS A 288 5.81 28.53 -19.59
N GLY A 289 5.08 27.79 -18.75
CA GLY A 289 5.23 27.83 -17.29
C GLY A 289 4.04 28.47 -16.57
N GLN A 290 3.17 29.21 -17.27
CA GLN A 290 1.95 29.74 -16.68
C GLN A 290 0.92 28.63 -16.39
N ALA A 291 0.09 28.84 -15.37
CA ALA A 291 -0.92 27.88 -14.96
C ALA A 291 -1.81 27.45 -16.15
N GLY A 292 -1.89 26.14 -16.40
CA GLY A 292 -2.68 25.57 -17.50
C GLY A 292 -1.95 25.42 -18.85
N THR A 293 -0.74 25.95 -19.00
CA THR A 293 0.07 25.83 -20.23
C THR A 293 1.02 24.63 -20.23
N VAL A 294 1.39 24.14 -19.04
CA VAL A 294 2.36 23.04 -18.87
C VAL A 294 1.66 21.69 -18.78
N ARG A 295 2.14 20.72 -19.53
CA ARG A 295 1.74 19.30 -19.45
C ARG A 295 2.99 18.44 -19.26
N THR A 296 3.01 17.63 -18.20
CA THR A 296 4.08 16.66 -18.00
C THR A 296 3.74 15.35 -18.73
N ALA A 297 4.64 14.88 -19.58
CA ALA A 297 4.46 13.63 -20.33
C ALA A 297 5.79 12.85 -20.45
N TYR A 298 5.69 11.52 -20.50
CA TYR A 298 6.85 10.65 -20.77
C TYR A 298 7.04 10.47 -22.28
N ILE A 299 8.05 11.14 -22.83
CA ILE A 299 8.38 11.11 -24.26
C ILE A 299 9.29 9.92 -24.56
N HIS A 300 8.92 9.18 -25.60
CA HIS A 300 9.66 8.06 -26.17
C HIS A 300 9.58 8.15 -27.69
N ASP A 301 10.40 7.37 -28.40
CA ASP A 301 10.46 7.44 -29.85
C ASP A 301 9.12 7.06 -30.49
N GLY A 302 8.67 7.87 -31.45
CA GLY A 302 7.38 7.70 -32.12
C GLY A 302 6.18 8.24 -31.34
N TRP A 303 6.36 8.77 -30.12
CA TRP A 303 5.27 9.38 -29.36
C TRP A 303 4.64 10.55 -30.12
N ALA A 304 3.32 10.73 -30.00
CA ALA A 304 2.62 11.80 -30.69
C ALA A 304 1.55 12.42 -29.79
N MET A 305 1.35 13.73 -29.94
CA MET A 305 0.23 14.46 -29.35
C MET A 305 -0.54 15.22 -30.41
N ALA A 306 -1.86 15.26 -30.25
CA ALA A 306 -2.76 15.98 -31.15
C ALA A 306 -3.41 17.15 -30.43
N MET A 307 -3.41 18.31 -31.07
CA MET A 307 -4.07 19.48 -30.55
C MET A 307 -5.56 19.45 -30.84
N GLN A 308 -6.35 19.80 -29.82
CA GLN A 308 -7.79 19.96 -29.95
C GLN A 308 -8.12 21.44 -29.90
N CYS A 309 -8.45 22.00 -31.06
CA CYS A 309 -9.01 23.34 -31.14
C CYS A 309 -10.54 23.27 -31.04
N ARG A 310 -11.10 24.12 -30.16
CA ARG A 310 -12.54 24.40 -30.19
C ARG A 310 -12.88 25.02 -31.56
N LYS A 311 -13.96 24.53 -32.18
CA LYS A 311 -14.45 25.00 -33.47
C LYS A 311 -14.86 26.46 -33.41
#